data_AF-A0A0W0GIM6-F1
#
_entry.id   AF-A0A0W0GIM6-F1
#
_cell.length_a   1.000
_cell.length_b   1.000
_cell.length_c   1.000
_cell.angle_alpha   90.00
_cell.angle_beta   90.00
_cell.angle_gamma   90.00
#
_symmetry.space_group_name_H-M   'P 1'
#
loop_
_entity.id
_entity.type
_entity.pdbx_description
1 polymer ?
#
loop_
_entity_poly.entity_id
_entity_poly.type
_entity_poly.pdbx_seq_one_letter_code
_entity_poly.pdbx_strand_id
1 'polypeptide(L)'
;MENDVEVSPAEDMLREAAQARLIELTGEYYVLRDQYHCMALDPSAFNKHHGQMQSVLLAERLEEIVEETKKLVPVVYPQLEFKIGG
;
A
#
# COMPACT_ATOMS: atom_id res chain seq x y z
N MET A 1 19.23 35.57 -3.22
CA MET A 1 19.31 34.51 -4.25
C MET A 1 18.44 33.40 -3.74
N GLU A 2 17.18 33.42 -4.16
CA GLU A 2 16.24 32.32 -3.92
C GLU A 2 16.72 31.18 -4.79
N ASN A 3 17.02 30.02 -4.18
CA ASN A 3 17.36 28.83 -4.93
C ASN A 3 16.05 28.32 -5.54
N ASP A 4 15.79 28.69 -6.80
CA ASP A 4 14.88 27.96 -7.66
C ASP A 4 15.45 26.54 -7.78
N VAL A 5 14.94 25.63 -6.95
CA VAL A 5 15.15 24.21 -7.13
C VAL A 5 14.38 23.86 -8.39
N GLU A 6 15.06 23.85 -9.54
CA GLU A 6 14.54 23.26 -10.77
C GLU A 6 14.24 21.78 -10.49
N VAL A 7 13.00 21.48 -10.12
CA VAL A 7 12.51 20.11 -10.09
C VAL A 7 12.39 19.66 -11.54
N SER A 8 13.07 18.56 -11.88
CA SER A 8 13.03 18.06 -13.25
C SER A 8 11.60 17.64 -13.62
N PRO A 9 11.11 17.93 -14.83
CA PRO A 9 9.80 17.44 -15.29
C PRO A 9 9.64 15.92 -15.13
N ALA A 10 10.74 15.16 -15.24
CA ALA A 10 10.74 13.72 -15.02
C ALA A 10 10.52 13.33 -13.55
N GLU A 11 11.04 14.12 -12.60
CA GLU A 11 10.86 13.89 -11.16
C GLU A 11 9.44 14.25 -10.73
N ASP A 12 8.86 15.31 -11.28
CA ASP A 12 7.46 15.68 -11.04
C ASP A 12 6.50 14.62 -11.58
N MET A 13 6.71 14.13 -12.81
CA MET A 13 5.90 13.05 -13.37
C MET A 13 6.01 11.75 -12.56
N LEU A 14 7.22 11.41 -12.09
CA LEU A 14 7.43 10.25 -11.22
C LEU A 14 6.70 10.42 -9.89
N ARG A 15 6.73 11.62 -9.30
CA ARG A 15 6.05 11.93 -8.03
C ARG A 15 4.53 11.84 -8.18
N GLU A 16 3.97 12.39 -9.26
CA GLU A 16 2.53 12.30 -9.55
C GLU A 16 2.08 10.86 -9.76
N ALA A 17 2.83 10.07 -10.52
CA ALA A 17 2.54 8.64 -10.72
C ALA A 17 2.61 7.87 -9.40
N ALA A 18 3.62 8.14 -8.57
CA ALA A 18 3.75 7.53 -7.26
C ALA A 18 2.59 7.91 -6.31
N GLN A 19 2.16 9.16 -6.35
CA GLN A 19 1.01 9.65 -5.56
C GLN A 19 -0.29 8.99 -6.00
N ALA A 20 -0.55 8.90 -7.31
CA ALA A 20 -1.72 8.20 -7.83
C ALA A 20 -1.73 6.72 -7.38
N ARG A 21 -0.57 6.05 -7.46
CA ARG A 21 -0.44 4.66 -7.00
C ARG A 21 -0.67 4.50 -5.51
N LEU A 22 -0.19 5.43 -4.67
CA LEU A 22 -0.48 5.40 -3.22
C LEU A 22 -1.97 5.54 -2.92
N ILE A 23 -2.71 6.36 -3.67
CA ILE A 23 -4.16 6.51 -3.52
C ILE A 23 -4.87 5.20 -3.86
N GLU A 24 -4.49 4.53 -4.95
CA GLU A 24 -5.03 3.23 -5.34
C GLU A 24 -4.79 2.17 -4.27
N LEU A 25 -3.54 2.03 -3.81
CA LEU A 25 -3.15 1.07 -2.78
C LEU A 25 -3.88 1.31 -1.45
N THR A 26 -4.12 2.58 -1.10
CA THR A 26 -4.91 2.95 0.08
C THR A 26 -6.35 2.47 -0.04
N GLY A 27 -6.98 2.68 -1.20
CA GLY A 27 -8.34 2.19 -1.46
C GLY A 27 -8.41 0.67 -1.38
N GLU A 28 -7.47 -0.03 -2.01
CA GLU A 28 -7.39 -1.49 -1.98
C GLU A 28 -7.21 -2.03 -0.56
N TYR A 29 -6.31 -1.44 0.23
CA TYR A 29 -6.11 -1.81 1.63
C TYR A 29 -7.41 -1.77 2.43
N TYR A 30 -8.23 -0.72 2.27
CA TYR A 30 -9.49 -0.62 3.00
C TYR A 30 -10.50 -1.70 2.61
N VAL A 31 -10.53 -2.08 1.33
CA VAL A 31 -11.38 -3.19 0.84
C VAL A 31 -10.91 -4.52 1.41
N LEU A 32 -9.60 -4.81 1.36
CA LEU A 32 -9.05 -6.07 1.89
C LEU A 32 -9.21 -6.16 3.41
N ARG A 33 -9.05 -5.04 4.13
CA ARG A 33 -9.30 -4.96 5.57
C ARG A 33 -10.75 -5.32 5.91
N ASP A 34 -11.72 -4.82 5.13
CA ASP A 34 -13.14 -5.12 5.34
C ASP A 34 -13.44 -6.60 5.06
N GLN A 35 -12.88 -7.16 3.98
CA GLN A 35 -12.97 -8.60 3.68
C GLN A 35 -12.38 -9.46 4.80
N TYR A 36 -11.20 -9.09 5.31
CA TYR A 36 -10.58 -9.77 6.44
C TYR A 36 -11.45 -9.69 7.70
N HIS A 37 -12.05 -8.54 7.99
CA HIS A 37 -12.95 -8.37 9.13
C HIS A 37 -14.21 -9.25 9.01
N CYS A 38 -14.82 -9.29 7.83
CA CYS A 38 -15.97 -10.15 7.55
C CYS A 38 -15.65 -11.64 7.76
N MET A 39 -14.47 -12.09 7.31
CA MET A 39 -14.01 -13.47 7.53
C MET A 39 -13.74 -13.79 8.99
N ALA A 40 -13.23 -12.83 9.77
CA ALA A 40 -12.98 -13.01 11.19
C ALA A 40 -14.27 -13.14 12.01
N LEU A 41 -15.35 -12.47 11.59
CA LEU A 41 -16.65 -12.48 12.28
C LEU A 41 -17.49 -13.73 11.99
N ASP A 42 -17.32 -14.38 10.84
CA ASP A 42 -18.02 -15.64 10.51
C ASP A 42 -17.06 -16.73 9.98
N PRO A 43 -16.34 -17.42 10.88
CA PRO A 43 -15.49 -18.56 10.51
C PRO A 43 -16.27 -19.77 9.99
N SER A 44 -17.60 -19.80 10.18
CA SER A 44 -18.50 -20.89 9.82
C SER A 44 -19.08 -20.77 8.41
N ALA A 45 -19.20 -19.56 7.87
CA ALA A 45 -19.58 -19.31 6.47
C ALA A 45 -18.51 -19.78 5.47
N PHE A 46 -17.29 -20.00 5.94
CA PHE A 46 -16.18 -20.46 5.14
C PHE A 46 -15.98 -21.97 5.24
N ASN A 47 -16.20 -22.68 4.14
CA ASN A 47 -15.72 -24.05 3.99
C ASN A 47 -14.21 -24.08 4.35
N LYS A 48 -13.83 -24.85 5.38
CA LYS A 48 -12.50 -24.82 6.02
C LYS A 48 -11.31 -24.73 5.04
N HIS A 49 -11.38 -25.39 3.89
CA HIS A 49 -10.33 -25.35 2.87
C HIS A 49 -10.34 -24.07 2.00
N HIS A 50 -11.51 -23.59 1.60
CA HIS A 50 -11.63 -22.37 0.78
C HIS A 50 -11.32 -21.11 1.60
N GLY A 51 -11.71 -21.07 2.87
CA GLY A 51 -11.43 -19.92 3.75
C GLY A 51 -9.97 -19.76 4.12
N GLN A 52 -9.27 -20.88 4.33
CA GLN A 52 -7.83 -20.85 4.56
C GLN A 52 -7.08 -20.32 3.33
N MET A 53 -7.40 -20.79 2.12
CA MET A 53 -6.74 -20.30 0.91
C MET A 53 -7.04 -18.82 0.63
N GLN A 54 -8.29 -18.38 0.81
CA GLN A 54 -8.63 -16.97 0.65
C GLN A 54 -7.97 -16.08 1.70
N SER A 55 -7.81 -16.55 2.94
CA SER A 55 -7.10 -15.81 3.99
C SER A 55 -5.59 -15.65 3.70
N VAL A 56 -4.95 -16.66 3.10
CA VAL A 56 -3.53 -16.60 2.70
C VAL A 56 -3.34 -15.60 1.57
N LEU A 57 -4.17 -15.67 0.53
CA LEU A 57 -4.10 -14.72 -0.60
C LEU A 57 -4.33 -13.27 -0.15
N LEU A 58 -5.24 -13.05 0.82
CA LEU A 58 -5.46 -11.74 1.42
C LEU A 58 -4.25 -11.24 2.21
N ALA A 59 -3.60 -12.11 2.98
CA ALA A 59 -2.38 -11.76 3.70
C ALA A 59 -1.23 -11.43 2.75
N GLU A 60 -1.02 -12.24 1.70
CA GLU A 60 -0.02 -11.98 0.66
C GLU A 60 -0.27 -10.64 -0.02
N ARG A 61 -1.51 -10.32 -0.39
CA ARG A 61 -1.83 -9.04 -1.03
C ARG A 61 -1.62 -7.84 -0.10
N LEU A 62 -1.92 -7.98 1.19
CA LEU A 62 -1.63 -6.94 2.19
C LEU A 62 -0.11 -6.72 2.33
N GLU A 63 0.70 -7.77 2.30
CA GLU A 63 2.16 -7.67 2.32
C GLU A 63 2.69 -6.97 1.06
N GLU A 64 2.17 -7.30 -0.12
CA GLU A 64 2.50 -6.60 -1.37
C GLU A 64 2.19 -5.10 -1.29
N ILE A 65 1.01 -4.73 -0.78
CA ILE A 65 0.63 -3.32 -0.60
C ILE A 65 1.61 -2.60 0.33
N VAL A 66 2.06 -3.25 1.41
CA VAL A 66 3.06 -2.68 2.32
C VAL A 66 4.39 -2.46 1.59
N GLU A 67 4.88 -3.45 0.86
CA GLU A 67 6.16 -3.35 0.14
C GLU A 67 6.12 -2.34 -1.02
N GLU A 68 4.99 -2.23 -1.73
CA GLU A 68 4.79 -1.19 -2.73
C GLU A 68 4.76 0.20 -2.07
N THR A 69 4.03 0.35 -0.96
CA THR A 69 3.91 1.64 -0.24
C THR A 69 5.27 2.10 0.28
N LYS A 70 6.09 1.21 0.85
CA LYS A 70 7.46 1.54 1.32
C LYS A 70 8.34 2.11 0.22
N LYS A 71 8.16 1.69 -1.03
CA LYS A 71 8.93 2.20 -2.18
C LYS A 71 8.42 3.56 -2.65
N LEU A 72 7.11 3.78 -2.59
CA LEU A 72 6.47 4.98 -3.13
C LEU A 72 6.50 6.17 -2.16
N VAL A 73 6.43 5.92 -0.85
CA VAL A 73 6.39 7.00 0.14
C VAL A 73 7.64 7.90 0.10
N PRO A 74 8.88 7.39 0.01
CA PRO A 74 10.06 8.26 -0.14
C PRO A 74 10.08 9.06 -1.43
N VAL A 75 9.37 8.62 -2.47
CA VAL A 75 9.26 9.35 -3.75
C VAL A 75 8.29 10.52 -3.61
N VAL A 76 7.18 10.34 -2.89
CA VAL A 76 6.15 11.39 -2.69
C VAL A 76 6.52 12.33 -1.54
N TYR A 77 7.15 11.80 -0.49
CA TYR A 77 7.50 12.49 0.73
C TYR A 77 8.97 12.22 1.10
N PRO A 78 9.94 12.72 0.32
CA PRO A 78 11.37 12.48 0.55
C PRO A 78 11.88 13.00 1.90
N GLN A 79 11.17 13.95 2.50
CA GLN A 79 11.45 14.48 3.84
C GLN A 79 11.03 13.55 4.99
N LEU A 80 10.22 12.52 4.73
CA LEU A 80 9.86 11.54 5.75
C LEU A 80 11.00 10.53 5.90
N GLU A 81 11.81 10.69 6.94
CA GLU A 81 12.76 9.66 7.34
C GLU A 81 12.01 8.42 7.86
N PHE A 82 11.81 7.43 7.00
CA PHE A 82 11.37 6.12 7.43
C PHE A 82 12.52 5.42 8.15
N LYS A 83 12.50 5.45 9.49
CA LYS A 83 13.26 4.47 10.28
C LYS A 83 12.62 3.11 10.05
N ILE A 84 13.06 2.42 9.01
CA ILE A 84 12.79 0.99 8.86
C ILE A 84 13.55 0.34 10.01
N GLY A 85 12.84 0.01 11.09
CA GLY A 85 13.40 -0.70 12.24
C GLY A 85 14.02 -2.01 11.75
N GLY A 86 15.30 -2.20 12.08
CA GLY A 86 16.05 -3.43 11.80
C GLY A 86 15.72 -4.56 12.74
#